data_AF-A0A6M1Y002-F1
#
_entry.id   AF-A0A6M1Y002-F1
#
_cell.length_a   1.000
_cell.length_b   1.000
_cell.length_c   1.000
_cell.angle_alpha   90.00
_cell.angle_beta   90.00
_cell.angle_gamma   90.00
#
_symmetry.space_group_name_H-M   'P 1'
#
loop_
_entity.id
_entity.type
_entity.pdbx_description
1 polymer ?
#
loop_
_entity_poly.entity_id
_entity_poly.type
_entity_poly.pdbx_seq_one_letter_code
_entity_poly.pdbx_strand_id
1 'polypeptide(L)'
;LAKYAVNVMQGKDDKSAFVSVIWKLLIFYVLTSAASFIYSILFTQVVGKSTNRMRIGLFNKLEKLTIRFFDSHQDGEILSRFTSDLDNIQNSLNQALLQVLTNIALLVGVLIMMFRQNVELA
;
A
#
# COMPACT_ATOMS: atom_id res chain seq x y z
N LEU A 1 -18.00 -20.61 8.00
CA LEU A 1 -19.38 -20.33 7.53
C LEU A 1 -20.05 -21.59 6.97
N ALA A 2 -19.50 -22.26 5.95
CA ALA A 2 -20.05 -23.51 5.41
C ALA A 2 -20.27 -24.63 6.46
N LYS A 3 -19.26 -24.93 7.30
CA LYS A 3 -19.42 -25.93 8.38
C LYS A 3 -20.41 -25.53 9.49
N TYR A 4 -20.62 -24.23 9.69
CA TYR A 4 -21.59 -23.72 10.69
C TYR A 4 -23.02 -23.82 10.13
N ALA A 5 -23.24 -23.48 8.86
CA ALA A 5 -24.51 -23.67 8.18
C ALA A 5 -24.94 -25.15 8.13
N VAL A 6 -23.98 -26.06 7.95
CA VAL A 6 -24.24 -27.52 7.99
C VAL A 6 -24.62 -28.01 9.39
N ASN A 7 -24.00 -27.49 10.45
CA ASN A 7 -24.31 -27.89 11.83
C ASN A 7 -25.67 -27.35 12.32
N VAL A 8 -26.10 -26.17 11.86
CA VAL A 8 -27.44 -25.62 12.18
C VAL A 8 -28.57 -26.45 11.54
N MET A 9 -28.34 -27.02 10.34
CA MET A 9 -29.29 -27.97 9.72
C MET A 9 -29.39 -29.31 10.46
N GLN A 10 -28.46 -29.63 11.36
CA GLN A 10 -28.47 -30.88 12.17
C GLN A 10 -29.17 -30.73 13.52
N GLY A 11 -29.87 -29.62 13.79
CA GLY A 11 -30.72 -29.47 14.98
C GLY A 11 -29.98 -29.38 16.31
N LYS A 12 -28.66 -29.12 16.30
CA LYS A 12 -27.90 -28.72 17.49
C LYS A 12 -27.76 -27.21 17.49
N ASP A 13 -28.39 -26.56 18.46
CA ASP A 13 -28.36 -25.11 18.69
C ASP A 13 -26.99 -24.72 19.29
N ASP A 14 -25.92 -25.00 18.53
CA ASP A 14 -24.52 -24.97 18.97
C ASP A 14 -23.94 -23.54 18.83
N LYS A 15 -24.53 -22.60 19.59
CA LYS A 15 -24.16 -21.17 19.65
C LYS A 15 -22.66 -20.96 19.96
N SER A 16 -22.02 -21.94 20.59
CA SER A 16 -20.57 -21.99 20.86
C SER A 16 -19.72 -21.88 19.60
N ALA A 17 -20.09 -22.58 18.52
CA ALA A 17 -19.34 -22.56 17.26
C ALA A 17 -19.42 -21.18 16.58
N PHE A 18 -20.54 -20.48 16.72
CA PHE A 18 -20.73 -19.11 16.22
C PHE A 18 -19.82 -18.13 16.94
N VAL A 19 -19.84 -18.17 18.27
CA VAL A 19 -19.04 -17.29 19.13
C VAL A 19 -17.53 -17.51 18.88
N SER A 20 -17.10 -18.76 18.68
CA SER A 20 -15.71 -19.07 18.32
C SER A 20 -15.28 -18.46 16.98
N VAL A 21 -16.15 -18.46 15.96
CA VAL A 21 -15.87 -17.85 14.66
C VAL A 21 -15.79 -16.33 14.77
N ILE A 22 -16.70 -15.70 15.52
CA ILE A 22 -16.66 -14.25 15.77
C ILE A 22 -15.35 -13.85 16.44
N TRP A 23 -14.92 -14.57 17.48
CA TRP A 23 -13.65 -14.29 18.14
C TRP A 23 -12.44 -14.42 17.21
N LYS A 24 -12.41 -15.44 16.34
CA LYS A 24 -11.35 -15.60 15.34
C LYS A 24 -11.34 -14.45 14.33
N LEU A 25 -12.50 -14.02 13.85
CA LEU A 25 -12.61 -12.86 12.95
C LEU A 25 -12.15 -11.57 13.63
N LEU A 26 -12.52 -11.38 14.91
CA LEU A 26 -12.11 -10.21 15.69
C LEU A 26 -10.59 -10.16 15.85
N ILE A 27 -9.97 -11.27 16.27
CA ILE A 27 -8.50 -11.37 16.39
C ILE A 27 -7.83 -11.13 15.05
N PHE A 28 -8.34 -11.72 13.97
CA PHE A 28 -7.80 -11.54 12.62
C PHE A 28 -7.90 -10.07 12.16
N TYR A 29 -9.01 -9.40 12.45
CA TYR A 29 -9.20 -7.99 12.14
C TYR A 29 -8.24 -7.09 12.92
N VAL A 30 -8.08 -7.33 14.23
CA VAL A 30 -7.13 -6.61 15.08
C VAL A 30 -5.70 -6.80 14.57
N LEU A 31 -5.32 -8.04 14.23
CA LEU A 31 -4.00 -8.35 13.69
C LEU A 31 -3.76 -7.63 12.35
N THR A 32 -4.75 -7.65 11.46
CA THR A 32 -4.68 -6.99 10.15
C THR A 32 -4.58 -5.47 10.30
N SER A 33 -5.34 -4.88 11.23
CA SER A 33 -5.27 -3.46 11.55
C SER A 33 -3.91 -3.07 12.10
N ALA A 34 -3.35 -3.86 13.02
CA ALA A 34 -2.02 -3.63 13.57
C ALA A 34 -0.93 -3.72 12.49
N ALA A 35 -1.01 -4.74 11.63
CA ALA A 35 -0.09 -4.89 10.50
C ALA A 35 -0.18 -3.72 9.52
N SER A 36 -1.41 -3.27 9.21
CA SER A 36 -1.66 -2.12 8.33
C SER A 36 -1.11 -0.82 8.92
N PHE A 37 -1.23 -0.64 10.23
CA PHE A 37 -0.67 0.51 10.93
C PHE A 37 0.87 0.53 10.87
N ILE A 38 1.51 -0.62 11.12
CA ILE A 38 2.98 -0.76 11.00
C ILE A 38 3.41 -0.48 9.56
N TYR A 39 2.70 -1.04 8.58
CA TYR A 39 2.95 -0.78 7.16
C TYR A 39 2.86 0.72 6.84
N SER A 40 1.85 1.42 7.36
CA SER A 40 1.69 2.87 7.14
C SER A 40 2.87 3.67 7.70
N ILE A 41 3.39 3.33 8.88
CA ILE A 41 4.55 4.02 9.47
C ILE A 41 5.80 3.80 8.60
N LEU A 42 6.06 2.55 8.21
CA LEU A 42 7.19 2.21 7.36
C LEU A 42 7.09 2.90 5.99
N PHE A 43 5.90 2.91 5.40
CA PHE A 43 5.65 3.56 4.13
C PHE A 43 5.93 5.07 4.19
N THR A 44 5.42 5.76 5.22
CA THR A 44 5.69 7.19 5.42
C THR A 44 7.18 7.49 5.53
N GLN A 45 7.96 6.64 6.23
CA GLN A 45 9.40 6.81 6.33
C GLN A 45 10.13 6.61 4.99
N VAL A 46 9.71 5.63 4.19
CA VAL A 46 10.29 5.37 2.86
C VAL A 46 10.02 6.54 1.93
N VAL A 47 8.76 7.00 1.86
CA VAL A 47 8.37 8.17 1.05
C VAL A 47 9.15 9.40 1.49
N GLY A 48 9.18 9.71 2.79
CA GLY A 48 9.90 10.88 3.30
C GLY A 48 11.40 10.88 2.96
N LYS A 49 12.07 9.73 3.08
CA LYS A 49 13.49 9.59 2.68
C LYS A 49 13.68 9.75 1.18
N SER A 50 12.80 9.17 0.37
CA SER A 50 12.85 9.28 -1.09
C SER A 50 12.65 10.74 -1.53
N THR A 51 11.68 11.43 -0.93
CA THR A 51 11.38 12.84 -1.20
C THR A 51 12.56 13.73 -0.89
N ASN A 52 13.18 13.57 0.28
CA ASN A 52 14.32 14.37 0.66
C ASN A 52 15.52 14.19 -0.30
N ARG A 53 15.82 12.95 -0.70
CA ARG A 53 16.91 12.67 -1.66
C ARG A 53 16.70 13.35 -3.00
N MET A 54 15.47 13.32 -3.52
CA MET A 54 15.17 13.90 -4.82
C MET A 54 15.13 15.44 -4.75
N ARG A 55 14.61 16.04 -3.67
CA ARG A 55 14.70 17.49 -3.44
C ARG A 55 16.16 17.97 -3.43
N ILE A 56 17.06 17.26 -2.73
CA ILE A 56 18.50 17.58 -2.73
C ILE A 56 19.11 17.43 -4.13
N GLY A 57 18.80 16.34 -4.84
CA GLY A 57 19.31 16.11 -6.19
C GLY A 57 18.90 17.18 -7.20
N LEU A 58 17.66 17.68 -7.09
CA LEU A 58 17.16 18.74 -7.94
C LEU A 58 17.68 20.12 -7.52
N PHE A 59 17.83 20.38 -6.23
CA PHE A 59 18.49 21.61 -5.77
C PHE A 59 19.92 21.73 -6.33
N ASN A 60 20.70 20.64 -6.25
CA ASN A 60 22.03 20.56 -6.87
C ASN A 60 22.02 20.75 -8.40
N LYS A 61 20.90 20.43 -9.06
CA LYS A 61 20.74 20.67 -10.50
C LYS A 61 20.41 22.13 -10.77
N LEU A 62 19.51 22.73 -9.98
CA LEU A 62 19.11 24.13 -10.07
C LEU A 62 20.29 25.07 -9.83
N GLU A 63 21.18 24.78 -8.88
CA GLU A 63 22.41 25.56 -8.64
C GLU A 63 23.35 25.59 -9.86
N LYS A 64 23.25 24.60 -10.75
CA LYS A 64 24.07 24.52 -11.98
C LYS A 64 23.38 25.14 -13.19
N LEU A 65 22.13 25.60 -13.08
CA LEU A 65 21.44 26.29 -14.17
C LEU A 65 21.88 27.77 -14.24
N THR A 66 22.02 28.27 -15.46
CA THR A 66 22.48 29.63 -15.74
C THR A 66 21.45 30.70 -15.36
N ILE A 67 21.90 31.88 -14.97
CA ILE A 67 21.09 33.07 -14.61
C ILE A 67 19.99 33.38 -15.65
N ARG A 68 20.23 33.15 -16.95
CA ARG A 68 19.25 33.37 -18.04
C ARG A 68 17.98 32.50 -17.93
N PHE A 69 18.05 31.37 -17.25
CA PHE A 69 16.89 30.50 -16.99
C PHE A 69 15.96 31.10 -15.91
N PHE A 70 16.54 31.81 -14.95
CA PHE A 70 15.82 32.47 -13.87
C PHE A 70 15.19 33.80 -14.34
N ASP A 71 15.80 34.52 -15.28
CA ASP A 71 15.20 35.74 -15.87
C ASP A 71 13.96 35.48 -16.76
N SER A 72 13.76 34.25 -17.22
CA SER A 72 12.68 33.90 -18.17
C SER A 72 11.44 33.29 -17.53
N HIS A 73 11.44 33.03 -16.23
CA HIS A 73 10.33 32.39 -15.51
C HIS A 73 10.11 33.11 -14.17
N GLN A 74 8.86 33.26 -13.73
CA GLN A 74 8.57 33.83 -12.40
C GLN A 74 9.11 32.90 -11.31
N ASP A 75 9.88 33.46 -10.36
CA ASP A 75 10.46 32.72 -9.23
C ASP A 75 9.43 31.84 -8.49
N GLY A 76 8.19 32.31 -8.37
CA GLY A 76 7.09 31.58 -7.74
C GLY A 76 6.61 30.35 -8.51
N GLU A 77 6.64 30.39 -9.85
CA GLU A 77 6.26 29.24 -10.69
C GLU A 77 7.35 28.16 -10.63
N ILE A 78 8.62 28.55 -10.61
CA ILE A 78 9.75 27.64 -10.42
C ILE A 78 9.65 26.94 -9.07
N LEU A 79 9.38 27.70 -7.99
CA LEU A 79 9.28 27.15 -6.64
C LEU A 79 8.05 26.26 -6.46
N SER A 80 6.91 26.61 -7.08
CA SER A 80 5.69 25.79 -7.08
C SER A 80 5.93 24.46 -7.77
N ARG A 81 6.56 24.47 -8.95
CA ARG A 81 6.99 23.24 -9.65
C ARG A 81 8.02 22.46 -8.85
N PHE A 82 8.94 23.15 -8.19
CA PHE A 82 9.97 22.51 -7.36
C PHE A 82 9.38 21.82 -6.13
N THR A 83 8.36 22.38 -5.49
CA THR A 83 7.81 21.80 -4.26
C THR A 83 6.62 20.90 -4.57
N SER A 84 5.59 21.45 -5.21
CA SER A 84 4.29 20.78 -5.37
C SER A 84 4.35 19.67 -6.42
N ASP A 85 4.92 19.93 -7.61
CA ASP A 85 4.96 18.91 -8.66
C ASP A 85 5.90 17.77 -8.30
N LEU A 86 7.04 18.06 -7.65
CA LEU A 86 7.94 17.00 -7.17
C LEU A 86 7.30 16.13 -6.11
N ASP A 87 6.60 16.71 -5.14
CA ASP A 87 5.90 15.95 -4.12
C ASP A 87 4.82 15.07 -4.76
N ASN A 88 4.08 15.61 -5.73
CA ASN A 88 3.05 14.86 -6.47
C ASN A 88 3.64 13.70 -7.28
N ILE A 89 4.73 13.93 -8.03
CA ILE A 89 5.41 12.89 -8.81
C ILE A 89 5.97 11.81 -7.89
N GLN A 90 6.60 12.18 -6.78
CA GLN A 90 7.18 11.22 -5.85
C GLN A 90 6.13 10.38 -5.15
N ASN A 91 5.06 11.00 -4.66
CA ASN A 91 3.97 10.27 -4.02
C ASN A 91 3.36 9.28 -5.01
N SER A 92 3.13 9.71 -6.26
CA SER A 92 2.59 8.86 -7.31
C SER A 92 3.52 7.70 -7.66
N LEU A 93 4.83 7.95 -7.83
CA LEU A 93 5.81 6.91 -8.14
C LEU A 93 5.96 5.91 -6.99
N ASN A 94 6.04 6.37 -5.74
CA ASN A 94 6.13 5.49 -4.58
C ASN A 94 4.88 4.62 -4.45
N GLN A 95 3.69 5.19 -4.63
CA GLN A 95 2.43 4.44 -4.61
C GLN A 95 2.38 3.42 -5.76
N ALA A 96 2.72 3.82 -6.98
CA ALA A 96 2.69 2.95 -8.15
C ALA A 96 3.66 1.77 -7.99
N LEU A 97 4.88 2.01 -7.52
CA LEU A 97 5.87 0.95 -7.28
C LEU A 97 5.38 -0.05 -6.24
N LEU A 98 4.81 0.43 -5.13
CA LEU A 98 4.26 -0.47 -4.10
C LEU A 98 3.03 -1.22 -4.58
N GLN A 99 2.17 -0.58 -5.37
CA GLN A 99 0.99 -1.21 -5.94
C GLN A 99 1.39 -2.33 -6.90
N VAL A 100 2.39 -2.11 -7.76
CA VAL A 100 2.92 -3.16 -8.65
C VAL A 100 3.49 -4.33 -7.84
N LEU A 101 4.32 -4.06 -6.82
CA LEU A 101 4.86 -5.12 -5.96
C LEU A 101 3.76 -5.90 -5.23
N THR A 102 2.76 -5.20 -4.70
CA THR A 102 1.62 -5.80 -3.99
C THR A 102 0.76 -6.63 -4.94
N ASN A 103 0.50 -6.13 -6.15
CA ASN A 103 -0.26 -6.85 -7.16
C ASN A 103 0.45 -8.12 -7.62
N ILE A 104 1.78 -8.07 -7.78
CA ILE A 104 2.58 -9.27 -8.10
C ILE A 104 2.50 -10.28 -6.94
N ALA A 105 2.66 -9.82 -5.69
CA ALA A 105 2.55 -10.69 -4.53
C ALA A 105 1.16 -11.31 -4.39
N LEU A 106 0.09 -10.54 -4.64
CA LEU A 106 -1.29 -11.02 -4.66
C LEU A 106 -1.51 -12.02 -5.79
N LEU A 107 -1.03 -11.73 -7.00
CA LEU A 107 -1.14 -12.64 -8.14
C LEU A 107 -0.48 -13.98 -7.83
N VAL A 108 0.74 -13.96 -7.29
CA VAL A 108 1.45 -15.18 -6.86
C VAL A 108 0.68 -15.89 -5.74
N GLY A 109 0.19 -15.18 -4.73
CA GLY A 109 -0.58 -15.75 -3.63
C GLY A 109 -1.88 -16.42 -4.09
N VAL A 110 -2.62 -15.78 -4.99
CA VAL A 110 -3.84 -16.32 -5.59
C VAL A 110 -3.53 -17.53 -6.44
N LEU A 111 -2.50 -17.50 -7.30
CA LEU A 111 -2.08 -18.66 -8.08
C LEU A 111 -1.77 -19.86 -7.19
N ILE A 112 -0.97 -19.66 -6.12
CA ILE A 112 -0.67 -20.73 -5.16
C ILE A 112 -1.95 -21.27 -4.51
N MET A 113 -2.88 -20.39 -4.14
CA MET A 113 -4.16 -20.77 -3.53
C MET A 113 -5.03 -21.57 -4.52
N MET A 114 -5.08 -21.16 -5.79
CA MET A 114 -5.81 -21.85 -6.85
C MET A 114 -5.27 -23.27 -7.05
N PHE A 115 -3.96 -23.44 -7.24
CA PHE A 115 -3.34 -24.76 -7.37
C PHE A 115 -3.55 -25.65 -6.13
N ARG A 116 -3.62 -25.06 -4.93
CA ARG A 116 -3.87 -25.81 -3.69
C ARG A 116 -5.30 -26.28 -3.53
N GLN A 117 -6.27 -25.51 -4.01
CA GLN A 117 -7.69 -25.74 -3.72
C GLN A 117 -8.35 -26.63 -4.77
N ASN A 118 -7.97 -26.53 -6.05
CA ASN A 118 -8.32 -27.53 -7.05
C ASN A 118 -7.39 -27.42 -8.27
N VAL A 119 -6.60 -28.46 -8.55
CA VAL A 119 -5.68 -28.53 -9.71
C VAL A 119 -6.44 -28.52 -11.05
N GLU A 120 -7.75 -28.75 -11.01
CA GLU A 120 -8.63 -28.85 -12.19
C GLU A 120 -9.20 -27.51 -12.70
N LEU A 121 -9.05 -26.42 -11.94
CA LEU A 121 -9.52 -25.06 -12.32
C LEU A 121 -8.37 -24.06 -12.56
N ALA A 122 -7.12 -24.53 -12.51
CA ALA A 122 -5.93 -23.76 -12.87
C ALA A 122 -5.64 -23.91 -14.37
#